data_AF-A0A131XN83-F1
#
_entry.id   AF-A0A131XN83-F1
#
_cell.length_a   1.000
_cell.length_b   1.000
_cell.length_c   1.000
_cell.angle_alpha   90.00
_cell.angle_beta   90.00
_cell.angle_gamma   90.00
#
_symmetry.space_group_name_H-M   'P 1'
#
loop_
_entity.id
_entity.type
_entity.pdbx_description
1 polymer ?
#
loop_
_entity_poly.entity_id
_entity_poly.type
_entity_poly.pdbx_seq_one_letter_code
_entity_poly.pdbx_strand_id
1 'polypeptide(L)'
;KQIQRTEAYADARAKKQRTHKSAVAVFKQHQQDKKALAPSGSYRKAFNRYLAEMIAVDDLPLSFTKELGFKRLIEFLKPEVM
;
A
#
# COMPACT_ATOMS: atom_id res chain seq x y z
N LYS A 1 28.73 44.63 -5.72
CA LYS A 1 27.83 43.77 -4.90
C LYS A 1 26.87 42.91 -5.75
N GLN A 2 27.29 42.35 -6.90
CA GLN A 2 26.40 41.51 -7.74
C GLN A 2 26.69 39.99 -7.64
N ILE A 3 27.92 39.60 -7.28
CA ILE A 3 28.38 38.20 -7.23
C ILE A 3 27.71 37.39 -6.10
N GLN A 4 27.41 38.03 -4.96
CA GLN A 4 26.76 37.37 -3.81
C GLN A 4 25.29 36.98 -4.07
N ARG A 5 24.61 37.64 -5.03
CA ARG A 5 23.21 37.32 -5.36
C ARG A 5 23.07 36.05 -6.21
N THR A 6 24.05 35.77 -7.06
CA THR A 6 24.06 34.58 -7.93
C THR A 6 24.36 33.30 -7.15
N GLU A 7 25.25 33.37 -6.15
CA GLU A 7 25.60 32.23 -5.28
C GLU A 7 24.43 31.85 -4.37
N ALA A 8 23.77 32.83 -3.75
CA ALA A 8 22.59 32.60 -2.92
C ALA A 8 21.42 31.96 -3.71
N TYR A 9 21.29 32.29 -4.99
CA TYR A 9 20.27 31.70 -5.86
C TYR A 9 20.59 30.25 -6.25
N ALA A 10 21.87 29.95 -6.48
CA ALA A 10 22.34 28.60 -6.77
C ALA A 10 22.17 27.67 -5.55
N ASP A 11 22.49 28.15 -4.34
CA ASP A 11 22.30 27.39 -3.10
C ASP A 11 20.84 27.11 -2.79
N ALA A 12 19.96 28.11 -3.00
CA ALA A 12 18.51 27.93 -2.81
C ALA A 12 17.95 26.87 -3.78
N ARG A 13 18.44 26.85 -5.03
CA ARG A 13 18.05 25.85 -6.04
C ARG A 13 18.56 24.46 -5.68
N ALA A 14 19.81 24.34 -5.23
CA ALA A 14 20.39 23.08 -4.78
C ALA A 14 19.64 22.50 -3.56
N LYS A 15 19.27 23.36 -2.60
CA LYS A 15 18.50 22.96 -1.41
C LYS A 15 17.11 22.45 -1.77
N LYS A 16 16.39 23.14 -2.68
CA LYS A 16 15.08 22.69 -3.20
C LYS A 16 15.19 21.36 -3.97
N GLN A 17 16.26 21.15 -4.72
CA GLN A 17 16.46 19.91 -5.46
C GLN A 17 16.75 18.72 -4.53
N ARG A 18 17.48 18.95 -3.43
CA ARG A 18 17.73 17.92 -2.40
C ARG A 18 16.46 17.54 -1.63
N THR A 19 15.62 18.51 -1.24
CA THR A 19 14.33 18.21 -0.57
C THR A 19 13.38 17.45 -1.49
N HIS A 20 13.31 17.81 -2.77
CA HIS A 20 12.48 17.07 -3.74
C HIS A 20 12.97 15.62 -3.93
N LYS A 21 14.29 15.40 -4.04
CA LYS A 21 14.87 14.05 -4.14
C LYS A 21 14.59 13.21 -2.89
N SER A 22 14.66 13.82 -1.70
CA SER A 22 14.33 13.16 -0.43
C SER A 22 12.86 12.74 -0.36
N ALA A 23 11.93 13.65 -0.72
CA ALA A 23 10.50 13.34 -0.74
C ALA A 23 10.15 12.21 -1.73
N VAL A 24 10.80 12.19 -2.91
CA VAL A 24 10.63 11.10 -3.90
C VAL A 24 11.18 9.77 -3.39
N ALA A 25 12.28 9.77 -2.64
CA ALA A 25 12.83 8.57 -2.03
C ALA A 25 11.88 7.99 -0.97
N VAL A 26 11.35 8.85 -0.08
CA VAL A 26 10.37 8.45 0.94
C VAL A 26 9.09 7.91 0.29
N PHE A 27 8.60 8.55 -0.78
CA PHE A 27 7.42 8.06 -1.51
C PHE A 27 7.67 6.71 -2.18
N LYS A 28 8.85 6.50 -2.77
CA LYS A 28 9.23 5.20 -3.36
C LYS A 28 9.37 4.11 -2.31
N GLN A 29 9.92 4.41 -1.15
CA GLN A 29 10.02 3.48 -0.02
C GLN A 29 8.63 3.07 0.48
N HIS A 30 7.75 4.04 0.74
CA HIS A 30 6.34 3.77 1.11
C HIS A 30 5.58 2.92 0.07
N GLN A 31 5.88 3.08 -1.23
CA GLN A 31 5.30 2.26 -2.29
C GLN A 31 5.85 0.82 -2.31
N GLN A 32 7.12 0.63 -1.98
CA GLN A 32 7.74 -0.69 -1.90
C GLN A 32 7.26 -1.46 -0.66
N ASP A 33 7.12 -0.80 0.49
CA ASP A 33 6.60 -1.41 1.72
C ASP A 33 5.15 -1.88 1.54
N LYS A 34 4.34 -1.12 0.78
CA LYS A 34 2.97 -1.54 0.40
C LYS A 34 2.93 -2.73 -0.56
N LYS A 35 3.97 -2.93 -1.38
CA LYS A 35 4.07 -4.09 -2.28
C LYS A 35 4.54 -5.36 -1.56
N ALA A 36 5.29 -5.22 -0.46
CA ALA A 36 5.79 -6.34 0.32
C ALA A 36 4.69 -7.07 1.12
N LEU A 37 3.54 -6.43 1.35
CA LEU A 37 2.46 -6.96 2.19
C LEU A 37 1.24 -7.49 1.40
N ALA A 38 1.31 -7.52 0.08
CA ALA A 38 0.24 -8.11 -0.73
C ALA A 38 0.45 -9.63 -0.83
N PRO A 39 -0.57 -10.47 -0.59
CA PRO A 39 -0.47 -11.90 -0.83
C PRO A 39 0.01 -12.15 -2.26
N SER A 40 0.89 -13.11 -2.46
CA SER A 40 1.33 -13.46 -3.81
C SER A 40 0.10 -13.75 -4.70
N GLY A 41 0.22 -13.48 -5.99
CA GLY A 41 -0.92 -13.61 -6.92
C GLY A 41 -1.60 -14.99 -6.87
N SER A 42 -0.86 -16.05 -6.52
CA SER A 42 -1.39 -17.40 -6.34
C SER A 42 -2.28 -17.54 -5.09
N TYR A 43 -1.87 -16.98 -3.94
CA TYR A 43 -2.67 -17.01 -2.71
C TYR A 43 -4.00 -16.28 -2.89
N ARG A 44 -3.98 -15.11 -3.53
CA ARG A 44 -5.21 -14.34 -3.80
C ARG A 44 -6.18 -15.11 -4.70
N LYS A 45 -5.66 -15.83 -5.72
CA LYS A 45 -6.47 -16.64 -6.62
C LYS A 45 -7.12 -17.83 -5.89
N ALA A 46 -6.36 -18.53 -5.05
CA ALA A 46 -6.86 -19.64 -4.25
C ALA A 46 -7.93 -19.18 -3.25
N PHE A 47 -7.68 -18.09 -2.54
CA PHE A 47 -8.64 -17.49 -1.60
C PHE A 47 -9.97 -17.13 -2.28
N ASN A 48 -9.91 -16.44 -3.42
CA ASN A 48 -11.12 -16.09 -4.19
C ASN A 48 -11.89 -17.33 -4.67
N ARG A 49 -11.17 -18.39 -5.07
CA ARG A 49 -11.79 -19.66 -5.47
C ARG A 49 -12.55 -20.29 -4.30
N TYR A 50 -11.91 -20.42 -3.13
CA TYR A 50 -12.55 -21.01 -1.95
C TYR A 50 -13.74 -20.17 -1.47
N LEU A 51 -13.67 -18.85 -1.55
CA LEU A 51 -14.82 -17.99 -1.25
C LEU A 51 -15.99 -18.24 -2.20
N ALA A 52 -15.72 -18.38 -3.51
CA ALA A 52 -16.77 -18.67 -4.48
C ALA A 52 -17.39 -20.06 -4.25
N GLU A 53 -16.57 -21.06 -3.92
CA GLU A 53 -17.03 -22.41 -3.58
C GLU A 53 -17.93 -22.39 -2.34
N MET A 54 -17.54 -21.71 -1.27
CA MET A 54 -18.35 -21.56 -0.05
C MET A 54 -19.69 -20.88 -0.34
N ILE A 55 -19.68 -19.78 -1.12
CA ILE A 55 -20.91 -19.08 -1.51
C ILE A 55 -21.86 -20.02 -2.26
N ALA A 56 -21.33 -20.84 -3.18
CA ALA A 56 -22.13 -21.76 -3.98
C ALA A 56 -22.64 -22.96 -3.19
N VAL A 57 -21.81 -23.53 -2.30
CA VAL A 57 -22.15 -24.71 -1.50
C VAL A 57 -23.18 -24.38 -0.42
N ASP A 58 -23.01 -23.24 0.24
CA ASP A 58 -23.85 -22.83 1.38
C ASP A 58 -25.01 -21.90 0.98
N ASP A 59 -25.24 -21.72 -0.34
CA ASP A 59 -26.25 -20.82 -0.93
C ASP A 59 -26.24 -19.40 -0.31
N LEU A 60 -25.04 -18.84 -0.15
CA LEU A 60 -24.86 -17.52 0.45
C LEU A 60 -25.10 -16.43 -0.61
N PRO A 61 -25.61 -15.25 -0.21
CA PRO A 61 -25.71 -14.13 -1.12
C PRO A 61 -24.31 -13.64 -1.52
N LEU A 62 -24.13 -13.16 -2.76
CA LEU A 62 -22.87 -12.53 -3.20
C LEU A 62 -22.45 -11.34 -2.33
N SER A 63 -23.41 -10.72 -1.63
CA SER A 63 -23.15 -9.64 -0.66
C SER A 63 -22.55 -10.12 0.65
N PHE A 64 -22.52 -11.43 0.95
CA PHE A 64 -21.99 -12.01 2.18
C PHE A 64 -20.60 -11.48 2.54
N THR A 65 -19.72 -11.36 1.54
CA THR A 65 -18.36 -10.83 1.70
C THR A 65 -18.28 -9.36 2.12
N LYS A 66 -19.39 -8.61 2.06
CA LYS A 66 -19.50 -7.21 2.46
C LYS A 66 -20.03 -7.05 3.90
N GLU A 67 -20.58 -8.12 4.48
CA GLU A 67 -21.19 -8.11 5.79
C GLU A 67 -20.16 -7.98 6.92
N LEU A 68 -20.61 -7.45 8.05
CA LEU A 68 -19.74 -7.17 9.20
C LEU A 68 -19.13 -8.45 9.79
N GLY A 69 -19.89 -9.54 9.84
CA GLY A 69 -19.42 -10.83 10.35
C GLY A 69 -18.23 -11.37 9.56
N PHE A 70 -18.34 -11.36 8.23
CA PHE A 70 -17.25 -11.78 7.35
C PHE A 70 -16.00 -10.91 7.53
N LYS A 71 -16.15 -9.58 7.61
CA LYS A 71 -15.02 -8.66 7.83
C LYS A 71 -14.28 -8.96 9.14
N ARG A 72 -15.02 -9.17 10.23
CA ARG A 72 -14.44 -9.53 11.54
C ARG A 72 -13.70 -10.86 11.49
N LEU A 73 -14.25 -11.87 10.80
CA LEU A 73 -13.58 -13.15 10.62
C LEU A 73 -12.25 -12.99 9.86
N ILE A 74 -12.23 -12.23 8.78
CA ILE A 74 -10.99 -11.97 8.02
C ILE A 74 -9.98 -11.20 8.87
N GLU A 75 -10.42 -10.24 9.69
CA GLU A 75 -9.54 -9.52 10.62
C GLU A 75 -8.95 -10.43 11.68
N PHE A 76 -9.74 -11.33 12.27
CA PHE A 76 -9.26 -12.33 13.22
C PHE A 76 -8.22 -13.28 12.61
N LEU A 77 -8.39 -13.65 11.34
CA LEU A 77 -7.46 -14.54 10.64
C LEU A 77 -6.19 -13.86 10.16
N LYS A 78 -6.09 -12.52 10.23
CA LYS A 78 -4.84 -11.83 9.91
C LYS A 78 -3.82 -12.19 10.98
N PRO A 79 -2.61 -12.65 10.61
CA PRO A 79 -1.57 -12.90 11.58
C PRO A 79 -1.26 -11.60 12.34
N GLU A 80 -1.16 -11.69 13.66
CA GLU A 80 -0.59 -10.62 14.46
C GLU A 80 0.86 -10.43 14.02
N VAL A 81 1.18 -9.28 13.45
CA VAL A 81 2.57 -8.92 13.15
C VAL A 81 3.21 -8.57 14.49
N MET A 82 3.85 -9.56 15.12
CA MET A 82 4.78 -9.36 16.24
C MET A 82 6.11 -8.81 15.76
#